data_AF-A0A0D0G428-F1
#
_entry.id   AF-A0A0D0G428-F1
#
_cell.length_a   1.000
_cell.length_b   1.000
_cell.length_c   1.000
_cell.angle_alpha   90.00
_cell.angle_beta   90.00
_cell.angle_gamma   90.00
#
_symmetry.space_group_name_H-M   'P 1'
#
loop_
_entity.id
_entity.type
_entity.pdbx_description
1 polymer ?
#
loop_
_entity_poly.entity_id
_entity_poly.type
_entity_poly.pdbx_seq_one_letter_code
_entity_poly.pdbx_strand_id
1 'polypeptide(L)'
;MGTYYSLGIISEFVAESEKTLTQAEWEQLLTKRLDLSLFQLTIHGNKIYGSLYPEIFKENIKDFYQILKEIAGPNRSENIDYYEKTFGSNLDDYHYSETVLFVEGSDGSLIKIGVRFALLFVEGKVSVEIFNTEPHLINWLFRNSKIANKLAGCVISEIV
;
A
#
# COMPACT_ATOMS: atom_id res chain seq x y z
N MET A 1 2.15 -22.43 -11.44
CA MET A 1 1.57 -21.33 -10.65
C MET A 1 1.68 -20.07 -11.50
N GLY A 2 0.59 -19.32 -11.63
CA GLY A 2 0.61 -18.02 -12.32
C GLY A 2 1.13 -16.94 -11.39
N THR A 3 1.70 -15.90 -11.97
CA THR A 3 2.13 -14.68 -11.29
C THR A 3 1.07 -13.63 -11.59
N TYR A 4 0.53 -12.93 -10.60
CA TYR A 4 -0.63 -12.05 -10.78
C TYR A 4 -0.30 -10.61 -10.36
N TYR A 5 -0.92 -9.64 -11.02
CA TYR A 5 -0.84 -8.25 -10.58
C TYR A 5 -1.89 -8.01 -9.49
N SER A 6 -1.53 -7.27 -8.45
CA SER A 6 -2.44 -6.90 -7.38
C SER A 6 -2.39 -5.41 -7.07
N LEU A 7 -3.51 -4.91 -6.57
CA LEU A 7 -3.60 -3.59 -5.94
C LEU A 7 -4.30 -3.76 -4.59
N GLY A 8 -3.79 -3.06 -3.59
CA GLY A 8 -4.20 -3.18 -2.21
C GLY A 8 -3.96 -1.91 -1.41
N ILE A 9 -4.40 -1.96 -0.16
CA ILE A 9 -4.19 -0.90 0.83
C ILE A 9 -3.26 -1.44 1.91
N ILE A 10 -2.17 -0.71 2.17
CA ILE A 10 -1.25 -1.03 3.25
C ILE A 10 -2.01 -0.92 4.59
N SER A 11 -2.12 -2.04 5.29
CA SER A 11 -2.77 -2.12 6.60
C SER A 11 -1.75 -2.00 7.72
N GLU A 12 -0.56 -2.57 7.54
CA GLU A 12 0.50 -2.55 8.54
C GLU A 12 1.86 -2.43 7.86
N PHE A 13 2.81 -1.80 8.55
CA PHE A 13 4.21 -1.84 8.16
C PHE A 13 5.14 -1.91 9.36
N VAL A 14 6.33 -2.44 9.12
CA VAL A 14 7.47 -2.38 10.03
C VAL A 14 8.70 -1.95 9.24
N ALA A 15 9.34 -0.88 9.67
CA ALA A 15 10.63 -0.46 9.14
C ALA A 15 11.73 -0.67 10.19
N GLU A 16 12.88 -1.16 9.74
CA GLU A 16 14.03 -1.44 10.58
C GLU A 16 15.28 -0.75 10.02
N SER A 17 16.03 -0.10 10.92
CA SER A 17 17.31 0.54 10.63
C SER A 17 18.41 -0.10 11.47
N GLU A 18 19.65 -0.07 11.00
CA GLU A 18 20.82 -0.49 11.80
C GLU A 18 21.13 0.48 12.94
N LYS A 19 20.65 1.72 12.82
CA LYS A 19 20.85 2.80 13.79
C LYS A 19 19.52 3.17 14.43
N THR A 20 19.60 3.64 15.68
CA THR A 20 18.44 4.29 16.32
C THR A 20 18.19 5.62 15.62
N LEU A 21 16.99 5.77 15.07
CA LEU A 21 16.53 7.00 14.44
C LEU A 21 15.51 7.69 15.34
N THR A 22 15.53 9.02 15.34
CA THR A 22 14.49 9.85 15.92
C THR A 22 13.18 9.74 15.12
N GLN A 23 12.07 10.17 15.71
CA GLN A 23 10.78 10.20 15.02
C GLN A 23 10.84 11.04 13.74
N ALA A 24 11.46 12.23 13.79
CA ALA A 24 11.57 13.11 12.62
C ALA A 24 12.39 12.47 11.48
N GLU A 25 13.44 11.72 11.81
CA GLU A 25 14.23 10.98 10.81
C GLU A 25 13.41 9.87 10.19
N TRP A 26 12.66 9.09 10.98
CA TRP A 26 11.73 8.09 10.46
C TRP A 26 10.69 8.72 9.53
N GLU A 27 10.08 9.83 9.94
CA GLU A 27 9.08 10.54 9.15
C GLU A 27 9.64 11.01 7.80
N GLN A 28 10.81 11.65 7.81
CA GLN A 28 11.47 12.12 6.59
C GLN A 28 11.80 10.96 5.62
N LEU A 29 12.19 9.81 6.15
CA LEU A 29 12.59 8.66 5.35
C LEU A 29 11.38 7.94 4.76
N LEU A 30 10.41 7.58 5.60
CA LEU A 30 9.30 6.75 5.20
C LEU A 30 8.25 7.52 4.38
N THR A 31 8.14 8.84 4.53
CA THR A 31 7.20 9.66 3.73
C THR A 31 7.47 9.58 2.22
N LYS A 32 8.69 9.17 1.82
CA LYS A 32 9.01 8.87 0.41
C LYS A 32 8.23 7.69 -0.16
N ARG A 33 7.75 6.79 0.71
CA ARG A 33 7.15 5.50 0.36
C ARG A 33 5.79 5.24 1.02
N LEU A 34 5.37 6.03 2.00
CA LEU A 34 4.16 5.84 2.81
C LEU A 34 3.60 7.20 3.25
N ASP A 35 2.29 7.44 3.15
CA ASP A 35 1.67 8.58 3.86
C ASP A 35 1.48 8.21 5.33
N LEU A 36 2.42 8.63 6.17
CA LEU A 36 2.44 8.27 7.60
C LEU A 36 1.28 8.86 8.40
N SER A 37 0.62 9.91 7.90
CA SER A 37 -0.51 10.54 8.59
C SER A 37 -1.73 9.61 8.71
N LEU A 38 -1.74 8.51 7.95
CA LEU A 38 -2.80 7.51 7.93
C LEU A 38 -2.60 6.39 8.95
N PHE A 39 -1.46 6.36 9.65
CA PHE A 39 -1.07 5.24 10.52
C PHE A 39 -0.92 5.66 11.98
N GLN A 40 -1.32 4.76 12.88
CA GLN A 40 -0.88 4.79 14.27
C GLN A 40 0.56 4.29 14.33
N LEU A 41 1.48 5.16 14.75
CA LEU A 41 2.91 4.88 14.76
C LEU A 41 3.41 4.52 16.17
N THR A 42 4.25 3.50 16.27
CA THR A 42 4.94 3.14 17.51
C THR A 42 6.43 2.87 17.22
N ILE A 43 7.32 3.50 17.98
CA ILE A 43 8.77 3.34 17.85
C ILE A 43 9.30 2.49 19.00
N HIS A 44 10.06 1.45 18.68
CA HIS A 44 10.74 0.59 19.65
C HIS A 44 12.18 0.33 19.20
N GLY A 45 13.14 0.97 19.86
CA GLY A 45 14.55 0.84 19.53
C GLY A 45 14.85 1.31 18.11
N ASN A 46 15.31 0.39 17.27
CA ASN A 46 15.68 0.63 15.87
C ASN A 46 14.54 0.32 14.88
N LYS A 47 13.31 0.16 15.37
CA LYS A 47 12.12 -0.18 14.58
C LYS A 47 11.01 0.85 14.76
N ILE A 48 10.29 1.10 13.67
CA ILE A 48 9.02 1.80 13.68
C ILE A 48 7.94 0.91 13.08
N TYR A 49 6.82 0.83 13.78
CA TYR A 49 5.63 0.09 13.40
C TYR A 49 4.54 1.08 13.05
N GLY A 50 3.79 0.78 12.00
CA GLY A 50 2.58 1.53 11.64
C GLY A 50 1.41 0.58 11.43
N SER A 51 0.25 0.95 11.98
CA SER A 51 -1.02 0.27 11.73
C SER A 51 -2.03 1.29 11.21
N LEU A 52 -2.69 0.98 10.10
CA LEU A 52 -3.67 1.87 9.47
C LEU A 52 -4.82 2.12 10.44
N TYR A 53 -5.19 3.39 10.63
CA TYR A 53 -6.36 3.72 11.41
C TYR A 53 -7.62 3.04 10.82
N PRO A 54 -8.32 2.16 11.56
CA PRO A 54 -9.45 1.39 11.01
C PRO A 54 -10.56 2.26 10.43
N GLU A 55 -10.81 3.43 11.05
CA GLU A 55 -11.77 4.43 10.59
C GLU A 55 -11.41 5.01 9.22
N ILE A 56 -10.11 5.22 8.93
CA ILE A 56 -9.66 5.72 7.64
C ILE A 56 -10.04 4.73 6.55
N PHE A 57 -9.84 3.43 6.76
CA PHE A 57 -10.27 2.42 5.79
C PHE A 57 -11.80 2.43 5.63
N LYS A 58 -12.52 2.26 6.74
CA LYS A 58 -13.98 2.11 6.74
C LYS A 58 -14.70 3.29 6.09
N GLU A 59 -14.25 4.51 6.33
CA GLU A 59 -14.88 5.74 5.82
C GLU A 59 -14.57 5.99 4.34
N ASN A 60 -13.43 5.51 3.83
CA ASN A 60 -12.93 5.89 2.50
C ASN A 60 -13.03 4.78 1.46
N ILE A 61 -13.09 3.51 1.84
CA ILE A 61 -12.94 2.38 0.91
C ILE A 61 -14.04 2.31 -0.16
N LYS A 62 -15.29 2.60 0.19
CA LYS A 62 -16.40 2.57 -0.78
C LYS A 62 -16.22 3.60 -1.90
N ASP A 63 -15.85 4.83 -1.52
CA ASP A 63 -15.54 5.89 -2.48
C ASP A 63 -14.29 5.55 -3.29
N PHE A 64 -13.28 4.97 -2.64
CA PHE A 64 -12.06 4.54 -3.31
C PHE A 64 -12.33 3.49 -4.39
N TYR A 65 -13.24 2.53 -4.15
CA TYR A 65 -13.68 1.59 -5.18
C TYR A 65 -14.34 2.28 -6.38
N GLN A 66 -15.13 3.34 -6.18
CA GLN A 66 -15.70 4.09 -7.30
C GLN A 66 -14.60 4.74 -8.14
N ILE A 67 -13.61 5.35 -7.49
CA ILE A 67 -12.43 5.93 -8.16
C ILE A 67 -11.68 4.88 -8.98
N LEU A 68 -11.46 3.68 -8.41
CA LEU A 68 -10.81 2.58 -9.15
C LEU A 68 -11.59 2.17 -10.40
N LYS A 69 -12.93 2.11 -10.32
CA LYS A 69 -13.79 1.78 -11.47
C LYS A 69 -13.77 2.88 -12.53
N GLU A 70 -13.77 4.14 -12.12
CA GLU A 70 -13.65 5.27 -13.04
C GLU A 70 -12.33 5.25 -13.80
N ILE A 71 -11.22 4.93 -13.11
CA ILE A 71 -9.90 4.76 -13.74
C ILE A 71 -9.87 3.55 -14.69
N ALA A 72 -10.42 2.41 -14.27
CA ALA A 72 -10.41 1.18 -15.06
C ALA A 72 -11.31 1.28 -16.31
N GLY A 73 -12.38 2.06 -16.23
CA GLY A 73 -13.37 2.22 -17.28
C GLY A 73 -14.47 1.13 -17.24
N PRO A 74 -15.56 1.33 -18.01
CA PRO A 74 -16.82 0.61 -17.85
C PRO A 74 -16.77 -0.90 -18.13
N ASN A 75 -15.74 -1.38 -18.86
CA ASN A 75 -15.63 -2.79 -19.27
C ASN A 75 -14.56 -3.57 -18.48
N ARG A 76 -14.04 -3.00 -17.38
CA ARG A 76 -12.92 -3.59 -16.61
C ARG A 76 -13.17 -3.57 -15.09
N SER A 77 -14.41 -3.36 -14.65
CA SER A 77 -14.73 -3.25 -13.23
C SER A 77 -15.08 -4.57 -12.56
N GLU A 78 -15.28 -5.67 -13.29
CA GLU A 78 -15.84 -6.92 -12.74
C GLU A 78 -15.05 -7.46 -11.53
N ASN A 79 -13.72 -7.46 -11.61
CA ASN A 79 -12.87 -7.88 -10.49
C ASN A 79 -12.97 -6.90 -9.32
N ILE A 80 -13.02 -5.60 -9.58
CA ILE A 80 -13.15 -4.57 -8.54
C ILE A 80 -14.51 -4.71 -7.82
N ASP A 81 -15.58 -4.94 -8.60
CA ASP A 81 -16.94 -5.17 -8.10
C ASP A 81 -17.04 -6.41 -7.21
N TYR A 82 -16.31 -7.49 -7.56
CA TYR A 82 -16.27 -8.71 -6.76
C TYR A 82 -15.73 -8.43 -5.34
N TYR A 83 -14.58 -7.76 -5.22
CA TYR A 83 -13.98 -7.51 -3.92
C TYR A 83 -14.81 -6.52 -3.08
N GLU A 84 -15.34 -5.45 -3.69
CA GLU A 84 -16.22 -4.51 -2.98
C GLU A 84 -17.45 -5.21 -2.39
N LYS A 85 -18.11 -6.08 -3.17
CA LYS A 85 -19.32 -6.78 -2.73
C LYS A 85 -19.04 -7.89 -1.70
N THR A 86 -17.87 -8.52 -1.81
CA THR A 86 -17.51 -9.67 -0.95
C THR A 86 -17.05 -9.22 0.43
N PHE A 87 -16.19 -8.20 0.49
CA PHE A 87 -15.50 -7.81 1.72
C PHE A 87 -16.04 -6.50 2.34
N GLY A 88 -16.70 -5.66 1.55
CA GLY A 88 -17.36 -4.45 2.06
C GLY A 88 -16.38 -3.43 2.63
N SER A 89 -16.64 -2.95 3.85
CA SER A 89 -15.87 -1.85 4.47
C SER A 89 -15.12 -2.22 5.74
N ASN A 90 -15.12 -3.50 6.10
CA ASN A 90 -14.38 -4.00 7.23
C ASN A 90 -13.03 -4.54 6.76
N LEU A 91 -11.94 -3.93 7.22
CA LEU A 91 -10.58 -4.26 6.79
C LEU A 91 -10.23 -5.72 7.11
N ASP A 92 -10.68 -6.24 8.25
CA ASP A 92 -10.35 -7.60 8.70
C ASP A 92 -10.94 -8.70 7.81
N ASP A 93 -11.97 -8.39 7.01
CA ASP A 93 -12.62 -9.37 6.14
C ASP A 93 -11.79 -9.64 4.86
N TYR A 94 -10.80 -8.80 4.56
CA TYR A 94 -9.99 -8.88 3.36
C TYR A 94 -8.93 -9.99 3.40
N HIS A 95 -8.55 -10.48 2.23
CA HIS A 95 -7.31 -11.24 2.08
C HIS A 95 -6.10 -10.32 2.16
N TYR A 96 -5.04 -10.82 2.78
CA TYR A 96 -3.79 -10.09 2.96
C TYR A 96 -2.65 -10.72 2.17
N SER A 97 -1.75 -9.86 1.73
CA SER A 97 -0.43 -10.25 1.23
C SER A 97 0.65 -9.42 1.92
N GLU A 98 1.89 -9.88 1.78
CA GLU A 98 3.07 -9.26 2.38
C GLU A 98 4.11 -8.99 1.30
N THR A 99 4.79 -7.85 1.41
CA THR A 99 5.90 -7.48 0.53
C THR A 99 6.93 -6.65 1.29
N VAL A 100 8.05 -6.37 0.63
CA VAL A 100 9.14 -5.58 1.16
C VAL A 100 9.39 -4.38 0.25
N LEU A 101 9.33 -3.19 0.83
CA LEU A 101 9.79 -1.96 0.20
C LEU A 101 11.17 -1.58 0.72
N PHE A 102 11.89 -0.81 -0.08
CA PHE A 102 13.19 -0.26 0.30
C PHE A 102 13.19 1.25 0.17
N VAL A 103 13.86 1.91 1.11
CA VAL A 103 14.15 3.34 1.07
C VAL A 103 15.61 3.59 1.45
N GLU A 104 16.24 4.50 0.71
CA GLU A 104 17.61 4.91 0.98
C GLU A 104 17.62 6.05 2.02
N GLY A 105 18.41 5.83 3.07
CA GLY A 105 18.76 6.77 4.11
C GLY A 105 19.59 7.93 3.59
N SER A 106 19.62 9.03 4.34
CA SER A 106 20.44 10.21 4.01
C SER A 106 21.94 9.90 3.97
N ASP A 107 22.36 8.83 4.65
CA ASP A 107 23.74 8.34 4.74
C ASP A 107 24.03 7.17 3.78
N GLY A 108 23.10 6.86 2.87
CA GLY A 108 23.21 5.73 1.93
C GLY A 108 22.84 4.38 2.52
N SER A 109 22.40 4.32 3.79
CA SER A 109 21.91 3.07 4.38
C SER A 109 20.60 2.61 3.72
N LEU A 110 20.45 1.30 3.51
CA LEU A 110 19.23 0.73 2.95
C LEU A 110 18.28 0.32 4.07
N ILE A 111 17.14 0.99 4.18
CA ILE A 111 16.10 0.67 5.17
C ILE A 111 15.09 -0.28 4.52
N LYS A 112 14.88 -1.41 5.18
CA LYS A 112 13.89 -2.40 4.80
C LYS A 112 12.55 -2.07 5.48
N ILE A 113 11.48 -2.06 4.68
CA ILE A 113 10.11 -1.84 5.15
C ILE A 113 9.30 -3.08 4.81
N GLY A 114 9.00 -3.92 5.81
CA GLY A 114 8.03 -4.98 5.67
C GLY A 114 6.63 -4.40 5.66
N VAL A 115 5.80 -4.80 4.70
CA VAL A 115 4.46 -4.26 4.48
C VAL A 115 3.47 -5.40 4.40
N ARG A 116 2.38 -5.29 5.15
CA ARG A 116 1.19 -6.11 5.00
C ARG A 116 0.06 -5.27 4.41
N PHE A 117 -0.64 -5.81 3.43
CA PHE A 117 -1.68 -5.07 2.72
C PHE A 117 -2.91 -5.91 2.42
N ALA A 118 -4.08 -5.27 2.51
CA ALA A 118 -5.36 -5.85 2.14
C ALA A 118 -5.54 -5.77 0.61
N LEU A 119 -5.83 -6.90 -0.02
CA LEU A 119 -5.99 -7.02 -1.47
C LEU A 119 -7.34 -6.44 -1.91
N LEU A 120 -7.31 -5.35 -2.66
CA LEU A 120 -8.52 -4.73 -3.21
C LEU A 120 -8.98 -5.37 -4.51
N PHE A 121 -8.04 -5.87 -5.31
CA PHE A 121 -8.30 -6.81 -6.40
C PHE A 121 -6.99 -7.46 -6.86
N VAL A 122 -7.13 -8.59 -7.56
CA VAL A 122 -6.04 -9.28 -8.25
C VAL A 122 -6.45 -9.42 -9.71
N GLU A 123 -5.55 -9.10 -10.63
CA GLU A 123 -5.82 -9.11 -12.06
C GLU A 123 -4.67 -9.75 -12.85
N GLY A 124 -5.06 -10.57 -13.83
CA GLY A 124 -4.19 -11.00 -14.92
C GLY A 124 -3.10 -12.00 -14.52
N LYS A 125 -2.59 -12.72 -15.53
CA LYS A 125 -1.36 -13.51 -15.39
C LYS A 125 -0.22 -12.69 -16.00
N VAL A 126 0.69 -12.23 -15.16
CA VAL A 126 1.90 -11.52 -15.56
C VAL A 126 2.93 -12.53 -16.04
N SER A 127 3.49 -12.31 -17.23
CA SER A 127 4.67 -13.06 -17.69
C SER A 127 5.90 -12.52 -16.96
N VAL A 128 6.66 -13.43 -16.33
CA VAL A 128 7.72 -13.19 -15.33
C VAL A 128 8.86 -12.25 -15.78
N GLU A 129 8.97 -11.93 -17.07
CA GLU A 129 10.21 -11.36 -17.59
C GLU A 129 10.41 -9.84 -17.34
N ILE A 130 9.40 -8.99 -17.07
CA ILE A 130 9.63 -7.52 -17.10
C ILE A 130 8.69 -6.65 -16.22
N PHE A 131 8.46 -6.91 -14.93
CA PHE A 131 7.46 -6.09 -14.19
C PHE A 131 7.79 -5.63 -12.77
N ASN A 132 9.06 -5.51 -12.37
CA ASN A 132 9.37 -4.89 -11.07
C ASN A 132 9.09 -3.37 -11.06
N THR A 133 9.19 -2.69 -12.21
CA THR A 133 9.08 -1.22 -12.28
C THR A 133 7.62 -0.74 -12.19
N GLU A 134 6.66 -1.48 -12.74
CA GLU A 134 5.26 -1.05 -12.81
C GLU A 134 4.59 -0.90 -11.44
N PRO A 135 4.72 -1.87 -10.49
CA PRO A 135 4.20 -1.70 -9.14
C PRO A 135 4.74 -0.43 -8.46
N HIS A 136 6.04 -0.16 -8.61
CA HIS A 136 6.65 1.05 -8.06
C HIS A 136 6.11 2.34 -8.69
N LEU A 137 5.90 2.37 -10.01
CA LEU A 137 5.32 3.52 -10.71
C LEU A 137 3.87 3.75 -10.29
N ILE A 138 3.06 2.70 -10.19
CA ILE A 138 1.66 2.79 -9.79
C ILE A 138 1.56 3.30 -8.34
N ASN A 139 2.39 2.75 -7.45
CA ASN A 139 2.50 3.23 -6.06
C ASN A 139 2.85 4.70 -5.98
N TRP A 140 3.77 5.16 -6.83
CA TRP A 140 4.14 6.58 -6.88
C TRP A 140 3.02 7.44 -7.46
N LEU A 141 2.34 6.98 -8.52
CA LEU A 141 1.25 7.70 -9.18
C LEU A 141 0.07 7.93 -8.23
N PHE A 142 -0.40 6.92 -7.51
CA PHE A 142 -1.51 7.10 -6.56
C PHE A 142 -1.19 8.16 -5.50
N ARG A 143 0.03 8.15 -4.95
CA ARG A 143 0.45 9.09 -3.91
C ARG A 143 0.65 10.53 -4.40
N ASN A 144 1.02 10.69 -5.66
CA ASN A 144 1.31 12.00 -6.25
C ASN A 144 0.18 12.51 -7.15
N SER A 145 -0.88 11.73 -7.33
CA SER A 145 -2.09 12.15 -8.05
C SER A 145 -2.97 13.00 -7.13
N LYS A 146 -3.74 13.93 -7.72
CA LYS A 146 -4.71 14.77 -6.99
C LYS A 146 -5.98 13.99 -6.63
N ILE A 147 -5.84 12.74 -6.18
CA ILE A 147 -6.96 11.92 -5.70
C ILE A 147 -7.27 12.37 -4.28
N ALA A 148 -8.49 12.89 -4.05
CA ALA A 148 -8.87 13.44 -2.75
C ALA A 148 -9.05 12.36 -1.65
N ASN A 149 -9.30 11.12 -2.07
CA ASN A 149 -9.49 9.99 -1.15
C ASN A 149 -8.19 9.64 -0.42
N LYS A 150 -8.24 9.60 0.92
CA LYS A 150 -7.06 9.39 1.77
C LYS A 150 -6.32 8.09 1.47
N LEU A 151 -7.04 7.03 1.06
CA LEU A 151 -6.44 5.72 0.82
C LEU A 151 -5.41 5.73 -0.32
N ALA A 152 -5.45 6.74 -1.21
CA ALA A 152 -4.43 6.94 -2.25
C ALA A 152 -2.99 7.04 -1.68
N GLY A 153 -2.83 7.58 -0.46
CA GLY A 153 -1.53 7.72 0.22
C GLY A 153 -0.91 6.40 0.70
N CYS A 154 -1.73 5.35 0.84
CA CYS A 154 -1.34 4.02 1.30
C CYS A 154 -1.64 2.90 0.29
N VAL A 155 -1.83 3.24 -1.00
CA VAL A 155 -1.94 2.23 -2.06
C VAL A 155 -0.63 1.48 -2.22
N ILE A 156 -0.75 0.17 -2.38
CA ILE A 156 0.33 -0.69 -2.84
C ILE A 156 -0.16 -1.58 -3.97
N SER A 157 0.62 -1.59 -5.02
CA SER A 157 0.61 -2.55 -6.09
C SER A 157 1.81 -3.46 -5.89
N GLU A 158 1.60 -4.74 -6.18
CA GLU A 158 2.61 -5.79 -6.06
C GLU A 158 2.27 -6.95 -6.99
N ILE A 159 3.28 -7.75 -7.32
CA ILE A 159 3.11 -9.00 -8.02
C ILE A 159 3.01 -10.15 -6.99
N VAL A 160 1.89 -10.89 -7.01
CA VAL A 160 1.57 -11.97 -6.05
C VAL A 160 1.45 -13.35 -6.71
#